data_AF-A0A1F3N0Q0-F1
#
_entry.id   AF-A0A1F3N0Q0-F1
#
_cell.length_a   1.000
_cell.length_b   1.000
_cell.length_c   1.000
_cell.angle_alpha   90.00
_cell.angle_beta   90.00
_cell.angle_gamma   90.00
#
_symmetry.space_group_name_H-M   'P 1'
#
loop_
_entity.id
_entity.type
_entity.pdbx_description
1 polymer ?
#
loop_
_entity_poly.entity_id
_entity_poly.type
_entity_poly.pdbx_seq_one_letter_code
_entity_poly.pdbx_strand_id
1 'polypeptide(L)'
;MVISPEHPMAGKITLPEKYADVEKYAKEASKKSDLDRTDLAKEKTGVFTGRFAVNPVNGKKIPVWIADYVLIGYGTGAIMAVPAHDTRDFEFAVKFGLPIDCIMDPEGAEPDLRKAVLAGKACWTEDGVYINSSDDKKGISINGLNKEKGIKTIVDWLEKMGIGNATVNYKLRDWLFSRQRYWGEPFPVIHWEDGEISLLPEDELPLTLPPLEKYLPGESGESPLANAGDWLRVTGKDGRRGRRETNTMPQWAGSCWYYLRYIDPKTENEPFSADKEKYWMPVDLYIGGTEHAVLHLLYSRFWHKVLFDLGIVSTDEPFLKLFNQGMILANAYETATGAKIPVDLVEERDGKYFHRDSGEELKQIMAKMSKSLKNVVNPDDVVRKYGADSMRLYEMFMGPLDVIKPWADTGVKGVFGFLGRVFKFFAHTENITGGEEDAEILKELHFTIKKVGNDIEDLKFNTAISQMMIFTNACIKKGKVTKDTASQFIKVLSPFAPHIAEEIWEIYGFKGSI
;
A
#
# COMPACT_ATOMS: atom_id res chain seq x y z
N MET A 1 12.89 -9.92 -31.74
CA MET A 1 13.43 -10.03 -30.37
C MET A 1 13.82 -8.64 -29.92
N VAL A 2 13.57 -8.31 -28.65
CA VAL A 2 13.91 -7.00 -28.08
C VAL A 2 14.75 -7.22 -26.82
N ILE A 3 15.81 -6.44 -26.65
CA ILE A 3 16.67 -6.46 -25.46
C ILE A 3 16.70 -5.08 -24.80
N SER A 4 16.98 -5.04 -23.51
CA SER A 4 17.13 -3.78 -22.79
C SER A 4 18.37 -3.01 -23.28
N PRO A 5 18.37 -1.67 -23.22
CA PRO A 5 19.53 -0.85 -23.56
C PRO A 5 20.76 -1.15 -22.69
N GLU A 6 20.55 -1.56 -21.44
CA GLU A 6 21.61 -1.91 -20.49
C GLU A 6 22.12 -3.36 -20.64
N HIS A 7 21.53 -4.14 -21.54
CA HIS A 7 21.84 -5.56 -21.64
C HIS A 7 23.33 -5.77 -22.02
N PRO A 8 24.11 -6.64 -21.34
CA PRO A 8 25.54 -6.81 -21.61
C PRO A 8 25.88 -7.23 -23.05
N MET A 9 24.92 -7.82 -23.77
CA MET A 9 25.06 -8.16 -25.19
C MET A 9 24.76 -7.02 -26.17
N ALA A 10 24.15 -5.91 -25.74
CA ALA A 10 23.72 -4.83 -26.63
C ALA A 10 24.84 -4.35 -27.56
N GLY A 11 26.03 -4.09 -27.02
CA GLY A 11 27.21 -3.75 -27.84
C GLY A 11 27.68 -4.91 -28.72
N LYS A 12 27.76 -6.14 -28.19
CA LYS A 12 28.32 -7.30 -28.92
C LYS A 12 27.48 -7.73 -30.12
N ILE A 13 26.16 -7.54 -30.06
CA ILE A 13 25.23 -7.93 -31.11
C ILE A 13 24.83 -6.77 -32.02
N THR A 14 25.48 -5.62 -31.89
CA THR A 14 25.27 -4.48 -32.79
C THR A 14 26.29 -4.55 -33.93
N LEU A 15 25.88 -4.21 -35.15
CA LEU A 15 26.80 -4.05 -36.28
C LEU A 15 27.56 -2.72 -36.16
N PRO A 16 28.81 -2.62 -36.65
CA PRO A 16 29.62 -1.40 -36.52
C PRO A 16 28.91 -0.12 -36.96
N GLU A 17 28.18 -0.17 -38.06
CA GLU A 17 27.40 0.95 -38.61
C GLU A 17 26.20 1.38 -37.75
N LYS A 18 25.84 0.58 -36.74
CA LYS A 18 24.73 0.86 -35.80
C LYS A 18 25.20 1.25 -34.40
N TYR A 19 26.51 1.22 -34.11
CA TYR A 19 27.01 1.54 -32.77
C TYR A 19 26.63 2.93 -32.29
N ALA A 20 26.80 3.96 -33.14
CA ALA A 20 26.48 5.33 -32.76
C ALA A 20 25.00 5.52 -32.38
N ASP A 21 24.09 4.89 -33.14
CA ASP A 21 22.65 4.93 -32.88
C ASP A 21 22.29 4.24 -31.57
N VAL A 22 22.86 3.05 -31.34
CA VAL A 22 22.62 2.24 -30.13
C VAL A 22 23.17 2.91 -28.88
N GLU A 23 24.38 3.46 -28.93
CA GLU A 23 25.00 4.14 -27.80
C GLU A 23 24.23 5.42 -27.44
N LYS A 24 23.83 6.20 -28.45
CA LYS A 24 22.98 7.37 -28.25
C LYS A 24 21.66 6.97 -27.57
N TYR A 25 21.01 5.94 -28.07
CA TYR A 25 19.73 5.47 -27.53
C TYR A 25 19.86 4.95 -26.10
N ALA A 26 20.90 4.16 -25.80
CA ALA A 26 21.15 3.67 -24.45
C ALA A 26 21.40 4.80 -23.45
N LYS A 27 22.12 5.85 -23.86
CA LYS A 27 22.35 7.06 -23.05
C LYS A 27 21.08 7.90 -22.84
N GLU A 28 20.15 7.88 -23.78
CA GLU A 28 18.85 8.53 -23.61
C GLU A 28 17.94 7.72 -22.68
N ALA A 29 17.94 6.40 -22.82
CA ALA A 29 17.19 5.49 -21.96
C ALA A 29 17.67 5.54 -20.50
N SER A 30 18.98 5.66 -20.25
CA SER A 30 19.55 5.71 -18.90
C SER A 30 19.15 6.96 -18.09
N LYS A 31 18.55 7.96 -18.73
CA LYS A 31 18.04 9.19 -18.08
C LYS A 31 16.59 9.05 -17.63
N LYS A 32 15.93 7.95 -17.98
CA LYS A 32 14.53 7.68 -17.66
C LYS A 32 14.45 6.70 -16.50
N SER A 33 13.45 6.85 -15.65
CA SER A 33 13.14 5.82 -14.66
C SER A 33 12.49 4.60 -15.31
N ASP A 34 12.49 3.46 -14.63
CA ASP A 34 11.74 2.26 -15.07
C ASP A 34 10.26 2.56 -15.33
N LEU A 35 9.66 3.45 -14.54
CA LEU A 35 8.27 3.87 -14.68
C LEU A 35 8.05 4.71 -15.95
N ASP A 36 8.98 5.63 -16.23
CA ASP A 36 8.97 6.45 -17.46
C ASP A 36 9.10 5.59 -18.73
N ARG A 37 9.76 4.44 -18.61
CA ARG A 37 10.01 3.49 -19.71
C ARG A 37 8.87 2.51 -19.95
N THR A 38 7.98 2.33 -18.97
CA THR A 38 6.90 1.33 -19.01
C THR A 38 5.54 2.01 -19.07
N ASP A 39 4.85 2.13 -17.93
CA ASP A 39 3.43 2.52 -17.88
C ASP A 39 3.19 3.98 -18.29
N LEU A 40 4.20 4.85 -18.15
CA LEU A 40 4.11 6.26 -18.57
C LEU A 40 4.59 6.50 -20.01
N ALA A 41 5.15 5.49 -20.67
CA ALA A 41 5.70 5.62 -22.01
C ALA A 41 4.58 5.64 -23.06
N LYS A 42 4.17 6.85 -23.46
CA LYS A 42 3.17 7.07 -24.53
C LYS A 42 3.69 6.73 -25.92
N GLU A 43 5.01 6.80 -26.13
CA GLU A 43 5.64 6.58 -27.42
C GLU A 43 6.58 5.38 -27.38
N LYS A 44 6.41 4.42 -28.30
CA LYS A 44 7.34 3.29 -28.45
C LYS A 44 8.60 3.75 -29.17
N THR A 45 9.78 3.48 -28.61
CA THR A 45 11.06 3.84 -29.24
C THR A 45 11.98 2.62 -29.28
N GLY A 46 12.91 2.58 -30.21
CA GLY A 46 13.88 1.49 -30.29
C GLY A 46 14.82 1.61 -31.49
N VAL A 47 15.92 0.87 -31.45
CA VAL A 47 16.97 0.87 -32.48
C VAL A 47 17.24 -0.56 -32.94
N PHE A 48 17.27 -0.75 -34.26
CA PHE A 48 17.67 -2.03 -34.85
C PHE A 48 19.18 -2.21 -34.75
N THR A 49 19.61 -3.35 -34.23
CA THR A 49 21.04 -3.67 -34.02
C THR A 49 21.80 -3.99 -35.31
N GLY A 50 21.10 -4.23 -36.42
CA GLY A 50 21.70 -4.76 -37.65
C GLY A 50 21.79 -6.29 -37.66
N ARG A 51 21.52 -6.97 -36.53
CA ARG A 51 21.62 -8.43 -36.42
C ARG A 51 20.28 -9.12 -36.26
N PHE A 52 20.30 -10.41 -36.56
CA PHE A 52 19.15 -11.31 -36.45
C PHE A 52 19.49 -12.45 -35.50
N ALA A 53 18.52 -12.84 -34.68
CA ALA A 53 18.53 -14.11 -33.95
C ALA A 53 17.78 -15.17 -34.77
N VAL A 54 17.96 -16.45 -34.41
CA VAL A 54 17.25 -17.57 -35.05
C VAL A 54 16.21 -18.08 -34.07
N ASN A 55 14.94 -18.14 -34.49
CA ASN A 55 13.90 -18.77 -33.69
C ASN A 55 14.18 -20.29 -33.58
N PRO A 56 14.32 -20.84 -32.36
CA PRO A 56 14.76 -22.22 -32.19
C PRO A 56 13.71 -23.26 -32.63
N VAL A 57 12.43 -22.87 -32.71
CA VAL A 57 11.33 -23.74 -33.14
C VAL A 57 11.27 -23.79 -34.66
N ASN A 58 11.13 -22.66 -35.36
CA ASN A 58 10.90 -22.66 -36.82
C ASN A 58 12.11 -22.25 -37.68
N GLY A 59 13.25 -21.90 -37.06
CA GLY A 59 14.48 -21.53 -37.76
C GLY A 59 14.44 -20.16 -38.46
N LYS A 60 13.33 -19.41 -38.38
CA LYS A 60 13.22 -18.09 -39.02
C LYS A 60 14.18 -17.10 -38.35
N LYS A 61 14.77 -16.22 -39.17
CA LYS A 61 15.57 -15.09 -38.70
C LYS A 61 14.65 -13.99 -38.17
N ILE A 62 14.88 -13.57 -36.94
CA ILE A 62 14.12 -12.50 -36.27
C ILE A 62 15.03 -11.31 -36.00
N PRO A 63 14.64 -10.07 -36.36
CA PRO A 63 15.47 -8.91 -36.10
C PRO A 63 15.63 -8.69 -34.59
N VAL A 64 16.82 -8.26 -34.18
CA VAL A 64 17.12 -7.91 -32.79
C VAL A 64 17.11 -6.40 -32.63
N TRP A 65 16.23 -5.92 -31.76
CA TRP A 65 16.05 -4.51 -31.44
C TRP A 65 16.47 -4.22 -30.00
N ILE A 66 16.89 -2.99 -29.76
CA ILE A 66 17.11 -2.44 -28.42
C ILE A 66 15.97 -1.45 -28.17
N ALA A 67 15.25 -1.63 -27.07
CA ALA A 67 14.13 -0.74 -26.70
C ALA A 67 14.01 -0.60 -25.18
N ASP A 68 13.68 0.60 -24.72
CA ASP A 68 13.66 0.96 -23.31
C ASP A 68 12.48 0.34 -22.53
N TYR A 69 11.40 -0.09 -23.20
CA TYR A 69 10.30 -0.82 -22.55
C TYR A 69 10.68 -2.22 -22.02
N VAL A 70 11.84 -2.74 -22.42
CA VAL A 70 12.45 -3.94 -21.83
C VAL A 70 13.41 -3.52 -20.73
N LEU A 71 13.23 -4.06 -19.52
CA LEU A 71 13.98 -3.69 -18.32
C LEU A 71 14.99 -4.78 -17.97
N ILE A 72 16.24 -4.40 -17.67
CA ILE A 72 17.31 -5.35 -17.32
C ILE A 72 17.03 -6.09 -16.00
N GLY A 73 16.36 -5.43 -15.05
CA GLY A 73 15.99 -6.00 -13.76
C GLY A 73 14.75 -6.89 -13.77
N TYR A 74 14.21 -7.24 -14.96
CA TYR A 74 13.05 -8.11 -15.09
C TYR A 74 13.30 -9.24 -16.10
N GLY A 75 13.14 -10.48 -15.64
CA GLY A 75 13.51 -11.67 -16.43
C GLY A 75 15.00 -11.65 -16.78
N THR A 76 15.32 -11.84 -18.06
CA THR A 76 16.71 -11.84 -18.57
C THR A 76 17.14 -10.50 -19.16
N GLY A 77 16.29 -9.45 -19.10
CA GLY A 77 16.49 -8.22 -19.87
C GLY A 77 16.35 -8.40 -21.38
N ALA A 78 15.77 -9.52 -21.83
CA ALA A 78 15.52 -9.84 -23.22
C ALA A 78 14.16 -10.55 -23.37
N ILE A 79 13.40 -10.18 -24.40
CA ILE A 79 12.09 -10.77 -24.68
C ILE A 79 11.98 -11.22 -26.14
N MET A 80 11.23 -12.31 -26.34
CA MET A 80 10.58 -12.55 -27.63
C MET A 80 9.40 -11.59 -27.76
N ALA A 81 9.25 -10.98 -28.92
CA ALA A 81 8.11 -10.12 -29.20
C ALA A 81 7.08 -10.92 -30.01
N VAL A 82 5.82 -10.90 -29.62
CA VAL A 82 4.72 -11.62 -30.29
C VAL A 82 3.60 -10.63 -30.63
N PRO A 83 3.77 -9.81 -31.70
CA PRO A 83 2.92 -8.64 -31.94
C PRO A 83 1.43 -8.94 -32.13
N ALA A 84 1.04 -10.11 -32.63
CA ALA A 84 -0.36 -10.45 -32.77
C ALA A 84 -1.08 -10.66 -31.41
N HIS A 85 -0.33 -10.89 -30.33
CA HIS A 85 -0.87 -11.35 -29.04
C HIS A 85 -0.30 -10.63 -27.80
N ASP A 86 0.52 -9.58 -27.96
CA ASP A 86 0.91 -8.64 -26.91
C ASP A 86 0.76 -7.21 -27.45
N THR A 87 -0.04 -6.39 -26.76
CA THR A 87 -0.38 -5.02 -27.19
C THR A 87 0.85 -4.12 -27.33
N ARG A 88 1.85 -4.26 -26.46
CA ARG A 88 3.07 -3.43 -26.52
C ARG A 88 3.91 -3.82 -27.73
N ASP A 89 4.01 -5.11 -27.99
CA ASP A 89 4.70 -5.63 -29.18
C ASP A 89 3.95 -5.28 -30.46
N PHE A 90 2.61 -5.27 -30.43
CA PHE A 90 1.75 -4.83 -31.54
C PHE A 90 2.04 -3.38 -31.92
N GLU A 91 1.96 -2.47 -30.94
CA GLU A 91 2.21 -1.03 -31.15
C GLU A 91 3.65 -0.78 -31.65
N PHE A 92 4.62 -1.50 -31.09
CA PHE A 92 6.00 -1.44 -31.53
C PHE A 92 6.14 -1.93 -32.99
N ALA A 93 5.56 -3.07 -33.32
CA ALA A 93 5.62 -3.65 -34.65
C ALA A 93 4.94 -2.76 -35.70
N VAL A 94 3.77 -2.19 -35.39
CA VAL A 94 3.08 -1.23 -36.26
C VAL A 94 3.96 -0.01 -36.51
N LYS A 95 4.55 0.56 -35.46
CA LYS A 95 5.39 1.76 -35.57
C LYS A 95 6.61 1.54 -36.45
N PHE A 96 7.26 0.38 -36.31
CA PHE A 96 8.51 0.07 -37.02
C PHE A 96 8.33 -0.80 -38.26
N GLY A 97 7.08 -1.05 -38.69
CA GLY A 97 6.76 -1.85 -39.87
C GLY A 97 7.25 -3.30 -39.78
N LEU A 98 7.21 -3.90 -38.60
CA LEU A 98 7.65 -5.27 -38.36
C LEU A 98 6.53 -6.28 -38.66
N PRO A 99 6.86 -7.54 -39.00
CA PRO A 99 5.87 -8.57 -39.25
C PRO A 99 4.97 -8.84 -38.04
N ILE A 100 3.68 -9.01 -38.30
CA ILE A 100 2.65 -9.34 -37.30
C ILE A 100 2.02 -10.67 -37.72
N ASP A 101 2.65 -11.77 -37.31
CA ASP A 101 2.20 -13.13 -37.60
C ASP A 101 1.19 -13.59 -36.55
N CYS A 102 -0.04 -13.90 -36.97
CA CYS A 102 -1.06 -14.45 -36.10
C CYS A 102 -0.86 -15.97 -35.91
N ILE A 103 -0.77 -16.39 -34.64
CA ILE A 103 -0.57 -17.80 -34.25
C ILE A 103 -1.73 -18.37 -33.43
N MET A 104 -2.75 -17.57 -33.11
CA MET A 104 -3.96 -18.02 -32.42
C MET A 104 -5.20 -17.48 -33.12
N ASP A 105 -6.12 -18.37 -33.46
CA ASP A 105 -7.43 -18.02 -33.97
C ASP A 105 -8.36 -17.60 -32.81
N PRO A 106 -8.87 -16.36 -32.80
CA PRO A 106 -9.75 -15.88 -31.75
C PRO A 106 -11.21 -16.28 -32.04
N GLU A 107 -11.53 -17.57 -31.92
CA GLU A 107 -12.85 -18.12 -32.32
C GLU A 107 -14.04 -17.47 -31.59
N GLY A 108 -13.82 -16.88 -30.41
CA GLY A 108 -14.83 -16.14 -29.64
C GLY A 108 -14.91 -14.64 -29.89
N ALA A 109 -14.10 -14.08 -30.80
CA ALA A 109 -14.12 -12.67 -31.13
C ALA A 109 -15.21 -12.32 -32.16
N GLU A 110 -15.65 -11.06 -32.13
CA GLU A 110 -16.52 -10.50 -33.18
C GLU A 110 -15.93 -10.74 -34.59
N PRO A 111 -16.75 -11.08 -35.61
CA PRO A 111 -16.25 -11.53 -36.91
C PRO A 111 -15.24 -10.60 -37.59
N ASP A 112 -15.45 -9.28 -37.49
CA ASP A 112 -14.55 -8.30 -38.10
C ASP A 112 -13.25 -8.14 -37.31
N LEU A 113 -13.30 -8.26 -35.98
CA LEU A 113 -12.12 -8.28 -35.13
C LEU A 113 -11.29 -9.54 -35.41
N ARG A 114 -11.93 -10.71 -35.48
CA ARG A 114 -11.27 -11.98 -35.85
C ARG A 114 -10.55 -11.87 -37.18
N LYS A 115 -11.20 -11.33 -38.22
CA LYS A 115 -10.56 -11.08 -39.53
C LYS A 115 -9.36 -10.14 -39.41
N ALA A 116 -9.49 -9.05 -38.64
CA ALA A 116 -8.41 -8.08 -38.45
C ALA A 116 -7.20 -8.71 -37.74
N VAL A 117 -7.42 -9.52 -36.70
CA VAL A 117 -6.37 -10.23 -35.96
C VAL A 117 -5.68 -11.26 -36.86
N LEU A 118 -6.44 -12.09 -37.58
CA LEU A 118 -5.88 -13.07 -38.53
C LEU A 118 -5.05 -12.40 -39.64
N ALA A 119 -5.41 -11.17 -40.04
CA ALA A 119 -4.67 -10.38 -41.01
C ALA A 119 -3.49 -9.57 -40.42
N GLY A 120 -3.20 -9.70 -39.12
CA GLY A 120 -2.13 -8.96 -38.44
C GLY A 120 -2.41 -7.46 -38.28
N LYS A 121 -3.68 -7.04 -38.36
CA LYS A 121 -4.13 -5.64 -38.29
C LYS A 121 -4.69 -5.25 -36.92
N ALA A 122 -4.83 -6.21 -36.00
CA ALA A 122 -5.28 -6.01 -34.63
C ALA A 122 -4.57 -6.98 -33.69
N CYS A 123 -4.48 -6.61 -32.41
CA CYS A 123 -3.94 -7.44 -31.34
C CYS A 123 -5.05 -8.25 -30.65
N TRP A 124 -4.76 -9.50 -30.28
CA TRP A 124 -5.65 -10.35 -29.48
C TRP A 124 -4.91 -10.97 -28.29
N THR A 125 -5.26 -10.56 -27.08
CA THR A 125 -4.59 -10.97 -25.83
C THR A 125 -5.23 -12.16 -25.12
N GLU A 126 -6.50 -12.45 -25.45
CA GLU A 126 -7.28 -13.51 -24.81
C GLU A 126 -6.91 -14.91 -25.34
N ASP A 127 -7.58 -15.92 -24.81
CA ASP A 127 -7.41 -17.30 -25.29
C ASP A 127 -7.98 -17.48 -26.71
N GLY A 128 -7.60 -18.59 -27.35
CA GLY A 128 -7.93 -18.95 -28.72
C GLY A 128 -7.29 -20.28 -29.08
N VAL A 129 -7.44 -20.69 -30.33
CA VAL A 129 -6.90 -21.97 -30.82
C VAL A 129 -5.60 -21.71 -31.58
N TYR A 130 -4.51 -22.37 -31.21
CA TYR A 130 -3.25 -22.22 -31.93
C TYR A 130 -3.38 -22.64 -33.39
N ILE A 131 -2.80 -21.82 -34.27
CA ILE A 131 -2.68 -22.00 -35.71
C ILE A 131 -1.25 -21.63 -36.13
N ASN A 132 -0.83 -22.01 -37.34
CA ASN A 132 0.49 -21.67 -37.89
C ASN A 132 1.69 -22.06 -36.99
N SER A 133 1.50 -23.04 -36.10
CA SER A 133 2.41 -23.39 -35.00
C SER A 133 2.78 -24.88 -35.02
N SER A 134 3.29 -25.34 -36.15
CA SER A 134 3.77 -26.71 -36.36
C SER A 134 5.08 -26.75 -37.15
N ASP A 135 5.95 -27.71 -36.83
CA ASP A 135 7.16 -28.07 -37.57
C ASP A 135 7.32 -29.60 -37.58
N ASP A 136 6.90 -30.23 -38.68
CA ASP A 136 6.91 -31.68 -38.85
C ASP A 136 8.34 -32.26 -38.80
N LYS A 137 9.36 -31.51 -39.24
CA LYS A 137 10.75 -31.98 -39.23
C LYS A 137 11.30 -32.12 -37.82
N LYS A 138 10.74 -31.34 -36.89
CA LYS A 138 11.09 -31.34 -35.46
C LYS A 138 10.08 -32.10 -34.61
N GLY A 139 9.03 -32.65 -35.22
CA GLY A 139 8.01 -33.44 -34.55
C GLY A 139 7.20 -32.65 -33.53
N ILE A 140 6.97 -31.35 -33.77
CA ILE A 140 6.24 -30.47 -32.86
C ILE A 140 5.05 -29.83 -33.56
N SER A 141 3.87 -29.93 -32.96
CA SER A 141 2.68 -29.20 -33.39
C SER A 141 1.86 -28.84 -32.15
N ILE A 142 1.50 -27.57 -32.04
CA ILE A 142 0.52 -27.11 -31.05
C ILE A 142 -0.78 -26.65 -31.72
N ASN A 143 -0.91 -26.80 -33.03
CA ASN A 143 -2.13 -26.42 -33.75
C ASN A 143 -3.35 -27.16 -33.18
N GLY A 144 -4.47 -26.47 -33.05
CA GLY A 144 -5.71 -27.03 -32.48
C GLY A 144 -5.76 -27.05 -30.95
N LEU A 145 -4.66 -26.74 -30.26
CA LEU A 145 -4.64 -26.61 -28.79
C LEU A 145 -5.07 -25.20 -28.36
N ASN A 146 -5.64 -25.08 -27.16
CA ASN A 146 -5.83 -23.78 -26.50
C ASN A 146 -4.51 -23.27 -25.86
N LYS A 147 -4.51 -22.04 -25.35
CA LYS A 147 -3.33 -21.39 -24.76
C LYS A 147 -2.68 -22.22 -23.66
N GLU A 148 -3.44 -22.72 -22.71
CA GLU A 148 -2.91 -23.51 -21.58
C GLU A 148 -2.20 -24.79 -22.06
N LYS A 149 -2.87 -25.61 -22.89
CA LYS A 149 -2.30 -26.86 -23.40
C LYS A 149 -1.12 -26.62 -24.34
N GLY A 150 -1.20 -25.58 -25.17
CA GLY A 150 -0.12 -25.23 -26.09
C GLY A 150 1.13 -24.74 -25.35
N ILE A 151 0.99 -23.89 -24.32
CA ILE A 151 2.11 -23.46 -23.46
C ILE A 151 2.77 -24.68 -22.83
N LYS A 152 2.00 -25.58 -22.22
CA LYS A 152 2.56 -26.79 -21.61
C LYS A 152 3.31 -27.65 -22.65
N THR A 153 2.69 -27.92 -23.79
CA THR A 153 3.26 -28.76 -24.84
C THR A 153 4.57 -28.20 -25.39
N ILE A 154 4.64 -26.89 -25.65
CA ILE A 154 5.85 -26.28 -26.20
C ILE A 154 6.97 -26.18 -25.16
N VAL A 155 6.64 -25.95 -23.88
CA VAL A 155 7.62 -25.93 -22.79
C VAL A 155 8.24 -27.32 -22.61
N ASP A 156 7.42 -28.37 -22.51
CA ASP A 156 7.89 -29.75 -22.39
C ASP A 156 8.80 -30.15 -23.58
N TRP A 157 8.45 -29.70 -24.79
CA TRP A 157 9.25 -29.94 -25.98
C TRP A 157 10.58 -29.19 -25.96
N LEU A 158 10.60 -27.91 -25.55
CA LEU A 158 11.82 -27.10 -25.44
C LEU A 158 12.80 -27.69 -24.41
N GLU A 159 12.29 -28.19 -23.28
CA GLU A 159 13.07 -28.88 -22.25
C GLU A 159 13.67 -30.19 -22.77
N LYS A 160 12.85 -31.03 -23.43
CA LYS A 160 13.32 -32.29 -24.04
C LYS A 160 14.42 -32.07 -25.07
N MET A 161 14.37 -30.95 -25.79
CA MET A 161 15.38 -30.59 -26.79
C MET A 161 16.62 -29.90 -26.19
N GLY A 162 16.62 -29.58 -24.88
CA GLY A 162 17.74 -28.93 -24.20
C GLY A 162 17.99 -27.48 -24.65
N ILE A 163 16.97 -26.81 -25.20
CA ILE A 163 17.05 -25.45 -25.77
C ILE A 163 16.19 -24.44 -25.00
N GLY A 164 15.60 -24.86 -23.88
CA GLY A 164 14.85 -24.01 -22.95
C GLY A 164 14.58 -24.77 -21.66
N ASN A 165 14.24 -24.04 -20.59
CA ASN A 165 13.80 -24.59 -19.32
C ASN A 165 12.59 -23.79 -18.83
N ALA A 166 11.64 -24.45 -18.16
CA ALA A 166 10.53 -23.79 -17.49
C ALA A 166 11.04 -22.95 -16.31
N THR A 167 10.58 -21.71 -16.21
CA THR A 167 10.96 -20.80 -15.13
C THR A 167 9.73 -20.08 -14.60
N VAL A 168 9.58 -20.06 -13.28
CA VAL A 168 8.61 -19.20 -12.58
C VAL A 168 9.26 -17.83 -12.36
N ASN A 169 8.57 -16.77 -12.77
CA ASN A 169 9.02 -15.39 -12.56
C ASN A 169 7.98 -14.64 -11.74
N TYR A 170 8.46 -13.74 -10.89
CA TYR A 170 7.61 -12.86 -10.09
C TYR A 170 7.74 -11.42 -10.58
N LYS A 171 6.64 -10.66 -10.52
CA LYS A 171 6.69 -9.20 -10.68
C LYS A 171 7.32 -8.51 -9.47
N LEU A 172 7.28 -9.17 -8.31
CA LEU A 172 7.94 -8.69 -7.09
C LEU A 172 9.44 -8.60 -7.33
N ARG A 173 10.03 -7.49 -6.88
CA ARG A 173 11.48 -7.27 -6.89
C ARG A 173 12.01 -7.32 -5.47
N ASP A 174 13.32 -7.54 -5.35
CA ASP A 174 14.00 -7.39 -4.08
C ASP A 174 13.80 -6.01 -3.50
N TRP A 175 13.72 -5.97 -2.17
CA TRP A 175 13.45 -4.75 -1.46
C TRP A 175 14.73 -3.90 -1.36
N LEU A 176 14.74 -2.78 -2.09
CA LEU A 176 15.76 -1.74 -1.90
C LEU A 176 15.62 -1.14 -0.50
N PHE A 177 16.43 -1.64 0.43
CA PHE A 177 16.32 -1.35 1.85
C PHE A 177 17.09 -0.08 2.24
N SER A 178 18.29 0.16 1.69
CA SER A 178 19.17 1.28 2.08
C SER A 178 18.65 2.67 1.69
N ARG A 179 18.95 3.68 2.51
CA ARG A 179 18.61 5.09 2.28
C ARG A 179 19.81 6.01 2.46
N GLN A 180 20.01 6.93 1.51
CA GLN A 180 21.02 7.99 1.60
C GLN A 180 20.48 9.16 2.45
N ARG A 181 20.16 8.87 3.71
CA ARG A 181 19.54 9.80 4.66
C ARG A 181 20.18 9.65 6.03
N TYR A 182 20.14 10.74 6.80
CA TYR A 182 20.62 10.74 8.18
C TYR A 182 19.62 10.07 9.15
N TRP A 183 18.33 10.42 9.07
CA TRP A 183 17.34 10.00 10.07
C TRP A 183 16.81 8.60 9.80
N GLY A 184 17.58 7.61 10.24
CA GLY A 184 17.23 6.18 10.22
C GLY A 184 18.25 5.37 11.00
N GLU A 185 17.98 4.09 11.22
CA GLU A 185 18.86 3.19 11.95
C GLU A 185 20.15 2.94 11.13
N PRO A 186 21.34 3.14 11.71
CA PRO A 186 22.59 2.78 11.04
C PRO A 186 22.67 1.29 10.74
N PHE A 187 23.13 0.92 9.55
CA PHE A 187 23.47 -0.49 9.28
C PHE A 187 24.69 -0.89 10.10
N PRO A 188 24.66 -2.04 10.79
CA PRO A 188 25.83 -2.57 11.51
C PRO A 188 26.83 -3.23 10.54
N VAL A 189 27.25 -2.51 9.49
CA VAL A 189 28.09 -3.00 8.40
C VAL A 189 29.38 -2.16 8.34
N ILE A 190 30.51 -2.82 8.13
CA ILE A 190 31.84 -2.22 7.93
C ILE A 190 32.37 -2.64 6.57
N HIS A 191 32.85 -1.67 5.81
CA HIS A 191 33.59 -1.85 4.56
C HIS A 191 35.07 -1.66 4.83
N TRP A 192 35.88 -2.70 4.64
CA TRP A 192 37.32 -2.70 4.91
C TRP A 192 38.13 -2.21 3.70
N GLU A 193 39.31 -1.63 3.94
CA GLU A 193 40.21 -1.13 2.87
C GLU A 193 40.77 -2.25 1.97
N ASP A 194 40.79 -3.49 2.45
CA ASP A 194 41.17 -4.69 1.67
C ASP A 194 40.06 -5.20 0.75
N GLY A 195 38.85 -4.60 0.81
CA GLY A 195 37.68 -4.97 0.03
C GLY A 195 36.73 -5.95 0.71
N GLU A 196 37.05 -6.45 1.91
CA GLU A 196 36.13 -7.28 2.69
C GLU A 196 34.98 -6.45 3.29
N ILE A 197 33.85 -7.12 3.55
CA ILE A 197 32.69 -6.55 4.25
C ILE A 197 32.40 -7.42 5.47
N SER A 198 32.20 -6.79 6.63
CA SER A 198 31.82 -7.50 7.86
C SER A 198 30.65 -6.81 8.57
N LEU A 199 30.01 -7.53 9.49
CA LEU A 199 29.02 -6.97 10.40
C LEU A 199 29.67 -6.56 11.73
N LEU A 200 29.05 -5.63 12.45
CA LEU A 200 29.40 -5.38 13.85
C LEU A 200 29.02 -6.60 14.70
N PRO A 201 29.85 -6.97 15.69
CA PRO A 201 29.50 -7.95 16.71
C PRO A 201 28.22 -7.58 17.48
N GLU A 202 27.46 -8.57 17.95
CA GLU A 202 26.21 -8.34 18.69
C GLU A 202 26.42 -7.57 19.99
N ASP A 203 27.55 -7.76 20.67
CA ASP A 203 27.93 -7.04 21.90
C ASP A 203 28.35 -5.58 21.67
N GLU A 204 28.50 -5.17 20.42
CA GLU A 204 28.73 -3.78 20.02
C GLU A 204 27.42 -3.08 19.55
N LEU A 205 26.28 -3.77 19.59
CA LEU A 205 24.98 -3.18 19.31
C LEU A 205 24.39 -2.48 20.56
N PRO A 206 23.56 -1.44 20.36
CA PRO A 206 23.18 -0.84 19.09
C PRO A 206 24.26 0.10 18.52
N LEU A 207 24.43 0.10 17.20
CA LEU A 207 25.19 1.17 16.53
C LEU A 207 24.37 2.46 16.55
N THR A 208 24.64 3.33 17.53
CA THR A 208 23.89 4.58 17.70
C THR A 208 24.21 5.58 16.60
N LEU A 209 23.17 6.25 16.10
CA LEU A 209 23.27 7.33 15.12
C LEU A 209 24.07 8.51 15.72
N PRO A 210 25.18 8.96 15.10
CA PRO A 210 26.03 10.01 15.65
C PRO A 210 25.41 11.39 15.46
N PRO A 211 25.56 12.32 16.41
CA PRO A 211 25.14 13.70 16.19
C PRO A 211 25.97 14.35 15.07
N LEU A 212 25.30 15.10 14.19
CA LEU A 212 25.94 15.89 13.14
C LEU A 212 25.49 17.35 13.21
N GLU A 213 26.37 18.28 12.85
CA GLU A 213 26.01 19.70 12.73
C GLU A 213 25.15 19.97 11.48
N LYS A 214 25.35 19.18 10.42
CA LYS A 214 24.66 19.34 9.13
C LYS A 214 24.06 18.02 8.67
N TYR A 215 22.75 18.03 8.42
CA TYR A 215 21.99 16.87 7.97
C TYR A 215 21.73 16.84 6.45
N LEU A 216 22.34 17.77 5.70
CA LEU A 216 22.22 17.82 4.25
C LEU A 216 23.16 16.77 3.61
N PRO A 217 22.76 16.12 2.50
CA PRO A 217 23.66 15.26 1.74
C PRO A 217 24.93 16.00 1.31
N GLY A 218 26.05 15.28 1.20
CA GLY A 218 27.28 15.82 0.64
C GLY A 218 27.15 16.12 -0.86
N GLU A 219 28.12 16.86 -1.42
CA GLU A 219 28.15 17.19 -2.86
C GLU A 219 28.19 15.94 -3.77
N SER A 220 28.68 14.82 -3.26
CA SER A 220 28.73 13.52 -3.95
C SER A 220 27.39 12.78 -3.98
N GLY A 221 26.36 13.28 -3.29
CA GLY A 221 25.07 12.59 -3.12
C GLY A 221 25.10 11.48 -2.07
N GLU A 222 26.22 11.26 -1.37
CA GLU A 222 26.30 10.34 -0.24
C GLU A 222 25.45 10.83 0.95
N SER A 223 25.07 9.87 1.80
CA SER A 223 24.38 10.13 3.06
C SER A 223 25.16 11.13 3.93
N PRO A 224 24.48 11.97 4.75
CA PRO A 224 25.14 12.89 5.68
C PRO A 224 26.15 12.21 6.63
N LEU A 225 25.96 10.91 6.92
CA LEU A 225 26.88 10.11 7.74
C LEU A 225 28.29 9.96 7.14
N ALA A 226 28.48 10.27 5.86
CA ALA A 226 29.82 10.38 5.27
C ALA A 226 30.68 11.47 5.96
N ASN A 227 30.06 12.44 6.62
CA ASN A 227 30.74 13.51 7.35
C ASN A 227 30.95 13.21 8.84
N ALA A 228 30.65 11.99 9.30
CA ALA A 228 30.65 11.65 10.73
C ALA A 228 32.04 11.46 11.36
N GLY A 229 33.11 11.92 10.70
CA GLY A 229 34.47 11.95 11.25
C GLY A 229 34.92 10.59 11.80
N ASP A 230 35.28 10.57 13.09
CA ASP A 230 35.76 9.37 13.79
C ASP A 230 34.69 8.29 13.94
N TRP A 231 33.40 8.65 13.96
CA TRP A 231 32.35 7.63 13.92
C TRP A 231 32.35 6.87 12.59
N LEU A 232 32.71 7.49 11.48
CA LEU A 232 32.76 6.77 10.21
C LEU A 232 33.92 5.77 10.16
N ARG A 233 35.05 6.10 10.78
CA ARG A 233 36.31 5.36 10.66
C ARG A 233 36.39 4.26 11.71
N VAL A 234 36.72 3.05 11.28
CA VAL A 234 36.86 1.88 12.16
C VAL A 234 38.28 1.33 12.04
N THR A 235 38.88 0.97 13.17
CA THR A 235 40.11 0.18 13.23
C THR A 235 39.79 -1.15 13.90
N GLY A 236 39.95 -2.26 13.17
CA GLY A 236 39.73 -3.61 13.65
C GLY A 236 40.76 -4.04 14.69
N LYS A 237 40.45 -5.11 15.44
CA LYS A 237 41.33 -5.67 16.48
C LYS A 237 42.68 -6.16 15.93
N ASP A 238 42.71 -6.51 14.64
CA ASP A 238 43.89 -6.90 13.85
C ASP A 238 44.63 -5.70 13.22
N GLY A 239 44.19 -4.47 13.51
CA GLY A 239 44.75 -3.24 12.97
C GLY A 239 44.23 -2.87 11.58
N ARG A 240 43.30 -3.64 11.00
CA ARG A 240 42.69 -3.30 9.71
C ARG A 240 41.90 -2.00 9.80
N ARG A 241 41.88 -1.24 8.71
CA ARG A 241 41.13 0.02 8.61
C ARG A 241 39.91 -0.17 7.72
N GLY A 242 38.82 0.46 8.12
CA GLY A 242 37.56 0.40 7.39
C GLY A 242 36.67 1.60 7.66
N ARG A 243 35.53 1.64 6.98
CA ARG A 243 34.48 2.63 7.16
C ARG A 243 33.13 1.97 7.45
N ARG A 244 32.34 2.55 8.35
CA ARG A 244 30.94 2.14 8.55
C ARG A 244 30.11 2.41 7.30
N GLU A 245 29.06 1.61 7.09
CA GLU A 245 28.02 1.92 6.10
C GLU A 245 27.38 3.28 6.43
N THR A 246 27.26 4.14 5.43
CA THR A 246 26.74 5.51 5.61
C THR A 246 25.25 5.61 5.30
N ASN A 247 24.71 4.64 4.57
CA ASN A 247 23.26 4.53 4.41
C ASN A 247 22.60 4.13 5.73
N THR A 248 21.32 4.48 5.85
CA THR A 248 20.47 4.08 6.97
C THR A 248 19.36 3.17 6.49
N MET A 249 18.78 2.40 7.41
CA MET A 249 17.59 1.62 7.17
C MET A 249 16.38 2.55 6.88
N PRO A 250 15.36 2.09 6.13
CA PRO A 250 14.20 2.91 5.83
C PRO A 250 13.26 2.93 7.04
N GLN A 251 12.34 3.91 7.10
CA GLN A 251 11.29 3.98 8.13
C GLN A 251 10.48 2.69 8.34
N TRP A 252 10.45 1.82 7.33
CA TRP A 252 9.78 0.53 7.39
C TRP A 252 10.55 -0.54 8.18
N ALA A 253 11.84 -0.34 8.47
CA ALA A 253 12.62 -1.27 9.29
C ALA A 253 11.98 -1.48 10.65
N GLY A 254 11.56 -0.40 11.33
CA GLY A 254 10.81 -0.49 12.58
C GLY A 254 9.36 -0.95 12.37
N SER A 255 8.68 -0.41 11.35
CA SER A 255 7.25 -0.67 11.17
C SER A 255 6.93 -2.11 10.79
N CYS A 256 7.87 -2.92 10.32
CA CYS A 256 7.59 -4.30 9.91
C CYS A 256 7.49 -5.30 11.08
N TRP A 257 7.81 -4.91 12.30
CA TRP A 257 7.81 -5.81 13.47
C TRP A 257 7.39 -5.14 14.79
N TYR A 258 7.04 -3.86 14.78
CA TYR A 258 6.62 -3.11 15.99
C TYR A 258 5.49 -3.77 16.78
N TYR A 259 4.58 -4.50 16.13
CA TYR A 259 3.50 -5.24 16.79
C TYR A 259 4.04 -6.33 17.72
N LEU A 260 5.18 -6.95 17.38
CA LEU A 260 5.90 -7.84 18.29
C LEU A 260 6.54 -7.04 19.42
N ARG A 261 7.15 -5.89 19.14
CA ARG A 261 7.79 -5.09 20.21
C ARG A 261 6.78 -4.58 21.25
N TYR A 262 5.52 -4.33 20.87
CA TYR A 262 4.47 -3.94 21.81
C TYR A 262 4.13 -4.98 22.86
N ILE A 263 4.36 -6.27 22.60
CA ILE A 263 4.10 -7.34 23.57
C ILE A 263 5.09 -7.27 24.74
N ASP A 264 6.29 -6.72 24.49
CA ASP A 264 7.35 -6.62 25.48
C ASP A 264 8.26 -5.39 25.30
N PRO A 265 7.72 -4.16 25.46
CA PRO A 265 8.39 -2.95 25.03
C PRO A 265 9.56 -2.54 25.93
N LYS A 266 9.65 -3.09 27.15
CA LYS A 266 10.62 -2.72 28.18
C LYS A 266 11.83 -3.64 28.26
N THR A 267 11.84 -4.73 27.50
CA THR A 267 12.94 -5.69 27.57
C THR A 267 14.18 -5.16 26.87
N GLU A 268 15.33 -5.19 27.53
CA GLU A 268 16.55 -4.52 27.06
C GLU A 268 17.45 -5.41 26.21
N ASN A 269 17.49 -6.71 26.48
CA ASN A 269 18.49 -7.64 25.91
C ASN A 269 17.95 -8.57 24.82
N GLU A 270 16.65 -8.49 24.51
CA GLU A 270 16.01 -9.27 23.46
C GLU A 270 14.91 -8.44 22.79
N PRO A 271 14.53 -8.77 21.54
CA PRO A 271 13.46 -8.06 20.84
C PRO A 271 12.12 -8.15 21.59
N PHE A 272 11.82 -9.31 22.17
CA PHE A 272 10.64 -9.61 23.00
C PHE A 272 10.78 -11.00 23.63
N SER A 273 10.10 -11.24 24.76
CA SER A 273 10.02 -12.57 25.38
C SER A 273 9.17 -13.56 24.56
N ALA A 274 9.68 -14.78 24.36
CA ALA A 274 8.96 -15.85 23.66
C ALA A 274 7.64 -16.28 24.33
N ASP A 275 7.55 -16.22 25.67
CA ASP A 275 6.32 -16.56 26.38
C ASP A 275 5.24 -15.50 26.16
N LYS A 276 5.63 -14.21 26.09
CA LYS A 276 4.71 -13.12 25.77
C LYS A 276 4.29 -13.15 24.31
N GLU A 277 5.19 -13.52 23.41
CA GLU A 277 4.87 -13.75 22.00
C GLU A 277 3.79 -14.81 21.82
N LYS A 278 3.98 -16.00 22.39
CA LYS A 278 3.00 -17.09 22.31
C LYS A 278 1.65 -16.75 22.96
N TYR A 279 1.66 -15.88 23.96
CA TYR A 279 0.44 -15.46 24.63
C TYR A 279 -0.37 -14.47 23.79
N TRP A 280 0.29 -13.50 23.15
CA TRP A 280 -0.39 -12.39 22.46
C TRP A 280 -0.56 -12.58 20.95
N MET A 281 0.27 -13.39 20.31
CA MET A 281 0.25 -13.56 18.85
C MET A 281 -0.67 -14.70 18.40
N PRO A 282 -1.29 -14.59 17.21
CA PRO A 282 -1.19 -13.48 16.26
C PRO A 282 -2.08 -12.28 16.65
N VAL A 283 -1.90 -11.11 16.02
CA VAL A 283 -2.81 -9.97 16.21
C VAL A 283 -4.20 -10.34 15.68
N ASP A 284 -5.22 -10.37 16.55
CA ASP A 284 -6.58 -10.77 16.18
C ASP A 284 -7.19 -9.87 15.10
N LEU A 285 -7.10 -8.55 15.29
CA LEU A 285 -7.68 -7.55 14.40
C LEU A 285 -6.68 -6.41 14.16
N TYR A 286 -6.21 -6.30 12.92
CA TYR A 286 -5.40 -5.19 12.45
C TYR A 286 -6.25 -4.22 11.63
N ILE A 287 -6.31 -2.94 12.05
CA ILE A 287 -7.06 -1.88 11.37
C ILE A 287 -6.06 -0.89 10.77
N GLY A 288 -6.03 -0.73 9.45
CA GLY A 288 -5.12 0.17 8.76
C GLY A 288 -5.61 0.57 7.36
N GLY A 289 -5.23 1.74 6.87
CA GLY A 289 -5.70 2.20 5.56
C GLY A 289 -5.17 1.35 4.39
N THR A 290 -5.95 1.26 3.31
CA THR A 290 -5.60 0.49 2.10
C THR A 290 -4.28 0.93 1.44
N GLU A 291 -3.81 2.15 1.72
CA GLU A 291 -2.50 2.64 1.24
C GLU A 291 -1.32 1.78 1.69
N HIS A 292 -1.50 0.95 2.72
CA HIS A 292 -0.46 0.10 3.29
C HIS A 292 -0.46 -1.33 2.74
N ALA A 293 -1.39 -1.68 1.84
CA ALA A 293 -1.59 -3.06 1.38
C ALA A 293 -0.37 -3.68 0.68
N VAL A 294 0.31 -2.94 -0.19
CA VAL A 294 1.42 -3.47 -1.02
C VAL A 294 2.81 -3.19 -0.42
N LEU A 295 2.89 -2.33 0.59
CA LEU A 295 4.14 -1.96 1.25
C LEU A 295 4.20 -2.57 2.65
N HIS A 296 3.76 -1.80 3.66
CA HIS A 296 3.86 -2.16 5.06
C HIS A 296 3.31 -3.56 5.38
N LEU A 297 2.13 -3.93 4.87
CA LEU A 297 1.55 -5.25 5.15
C LEU A 297 2.36 -6.37 4.51
N LEU A 298 2.86 -6.18 3.27
CA LEU A 298 3.72 -7.16 2.62
C LEU A 298 5.05 -7.32 3.35
N TYR A 299 5.69 -6.21 3.73
CA TYR A 299 6.96 -6.24 4.45
C TYR A 299 6.83 -6.79 5.87
N SER A 300 5.73 -6.51 6.56
CA SER A 300 5.44 -7.09 7.87
C SER A 300 5.29 -8.61 7.78
N ARG A 301 4.58 -9.11 6.77
CA ARG A 301 4.46 -10.56 6.51
C ARG A 301 5.80 -11.18 6.14
N PHE A 302 6.58 -10.53 5.28
CA PHE A 302 7.91 -10.99 4.91
C PHE A 302 8.80 -11.14 6.14
N TRP A 303 8.92 -10.10 6.96
CA TRP A 303 9.71 -10.15 8.19
C TRP A 303 9.18 -11.18 9.18
N HIS A 304 7.86 -11.29 9.35
CA HIS A 304 7.27 -12.29 10.23
C HIS A 304 7.62 -13.72 9.80
N LYS A 305 7.55 -14.01 8.50
CA LYS A 305 7.93 -15.32 7.96
C LYS A 305 9.42 -15.62 8.13
N VAL A 306 10.29 -14.62 7.94
CA VAL A 306 11.72 -14.76 8.26
C VAL A 306 11.91 -15.12 9.74
N LEU A 307 11.22 -14.43 10.65
CA LEU A 307 11.29 -14.74 12.09
C LEU A 307 10.69 -16.11 12.43
N PHE A 308 9.65 -16.54 11.71
CA PHE A 308 9.03 -17.85 11.88
C PHE A 308 9.96 -18.97 11.42
N ASP A 309 10.60 -18.82 10.26
CA ASP A 309 11.58 -19.77 9.74
C ASP A 309 12.81 -19.90 10.68
N LEU A 310 13.14 -18.82 11.40
CA LEU A 310 14.17 -18.81 12.46
C LEU A 310 13.69 -19.35 13.82
N GLY A 311 12.40 -19.67 13.96
CA GLY A 311 11.81 -20.15 15.21
C GLY A 311 11.66 -19.10 16.32
N ILE A 312 11.73 -17.81 15.96
CA ILE A 312 11.65 -16.67 16.90
C ILE A 312 10.19 -16.33 17.24
N VAL A 313 9.27 -16.49 16.27
CA VAL A 313 7.82 -16.32 16.46
C VAL A 313 7.11 -17.65 16.28
N SER A 314 5.95 -17.80 16.92
CA SER A 314 5.20 -19.06 16.97
C SER A 314 4.16 -19.23 15.85
N THR A 315 3.84 -18.15 15.14
CA THR A 315 2.87 -18.12 14.03
C THR A 315 3.53 -17.77 12.70
N ASP A 316 2.96 -18.23 11.58
CA ASP A 316 3.50 -17.96 10.24
C ASP A 316 2.91 -16.68 9.60
N GLU A 317 1.86 -16.10 10.19
CA GLU A 317 1.25 -14.84 9.78
C GLU A 317 1.00 -13.93 11.00
N PRO A 318 1.29 -12.61 10.90
CA PRO A 318 1.20 -11.70 12.03
C PRO A 318 -0.21 -11.21 12.36
N PHE A 319 -1.14 -11.23 11.39
CA PHE A 319 -2.46 -10.61 11.51
C PHE A 319 -3.55 -11.61 11.08
N LEU A 320 -4.48 -11.92 11.99
CA LEU A 320 -5.57 -12.89 11.73
C LEU A 320 -6.69 -12.27 10.89
N LYS A 321 -7.22 -11.10 11.32
CA LYS A 321 -8.21 -10.32 10.59
C LYS A 321 -7.61 -8.95 10.24
N LEU A 322 -7.62 -8.61 8.96
CA LEU A 322 -7.29 -7.27 8.47
C LEU A 322 -8.58 -6.54 8.11
N PHE A 323 -8.75 -5.33 8.62
CA PHE A 323 -9.82 -4.42 8.20
C PHE A 323 -9.21 -3.12 7.67
N ASN A 324 -9.57 -2.75 6.44
CA ASN A 324 -9.09 -1.50 5.86
C ASN A 324 -10.11 -0.38 6.01
N GLN A 325 -9.83 0.61 6.86
CA GLN A 325 -10.71 1.77 6.97
C GLN A 325 -10.65 2.65 5.72
N GLY A 326 -11.78 3.29 5.42
CA GLY A 326 -11.88 4.31 4.39
C GLY A 326 -11.22 5.62 4.82
N MET A 327 -10.80 6.41 3.83
CA MET A 327 -10.16 7.71 4.09
C MET A 327 -11.18 8.78 4.44
N ILE A 328 -10.84 9.65 5.39
CA ILE A 328 -11.60 10.89 5.61
C ILE A 328 -11.04 11.99 4.69
N LEU A 329 -11.93 12.56 3.90
CA LEU A 329 -11.64 13.68 3.00
C LEU A 329 -12.01 15.00 3.66
N ALA A 330 -11.36 16.08 3.24
CA ALA A 330 -11.75 17.43 3.57
C ALA A 330 -11.66 18.33 2.34
N ASN A 331 -12.44 19.41 2.36
CA ASN A 331 -12.36 20.46 1.35
C ASN A 331 -10.98 21.14 1.45
N ALA A 332 -10.24 21.12 0.34
CA ALA A 332 -9.07 21.96 0.14
C ALA A 332 -9.40 23.04 -0.89
N TYR A 333 -8.65 24.13 -0.85
CA TYR A 333 -8.89 25.29 -1.71
C TYR A 333 -7.61 25.66 -2.45
N GLU A 334 -7.74 25.97 -3.73
CA GLU A 334 -6.62 26.37 -4.57
C GLU A 334 -6.92 27.63 -5.40
N THR A 335 -5.88 28.42 -5.64
CA THR A 335 -5.91 29.52 -6.62
C THR A 335 -6.01 28.98 -8.05
N ALA A 336 -6.26 29.86 -9.02
CA ALA A 336 -6.23 29.48 -10.44
C ALA A 336 -4.87 28.91 -10.90
N THR A 337 -3.78 29.27 -10.21
CA THR A 337 -2.42 28.77 -10.45
C THR A 337 -2.09 27.48 -9.68
N GLY A 338 -3.04 26.95 -8.89
CA GLY A 338 -2.90 25.70 -8.14
C GLY A 338 -2.28 25.83 -6.75
N ALA A 339 -2.03 27.06 -6.27
CA ALA A 339 -1.47 27.30 -4.94
C ALA A 339 -2.53 26.98 -3.87
N LYS A 340 -2.15 26.19 -2.85
CA LYS A 340 -3.07 25.71 -1.80
C LYS A 340 -3.27 26.77 -0.71
N ILE A 341 -4.52 27.03 -0.36
CA ILE A 341 -4.94 28.04 0.61
C ILE A 341 -5.39 27.37 1.91
N PRO A 342 -4.88 27.80 3.08
CA PRO A 342 -5.40 27.40 4.39
C PRO A 342 -6.91 27.65 4.53
N VAL A 343 -7.64 26.69 5.11
CA VAL A 343 -9.12 26.78 5.26
C VAL A 343 -9.57 28.01 6.07
N ASP A 344 -8.77 28.46 7.04
CA ASP A 344 -9.03 29.65 7.86
C ASP A 344 -8.91 30.98 7.11
N LEU A 345 -8.32 30.97 5.91
CA LEU A 345 -8.26 32.11 5.00
C LEU A 345 -9.32 32.06 3.90
N VAL A 346 -10.27 31.13 3.96
CA VAL A 346 -11.33 30.98 2.97
C VAL A 346 -12.64 31.52 3.49
N GLU A 347 -13.29 32.35 2.68
CA GLU A 347 -14.63 32.89 2.91
C GLU A 347 -15.59 32.36 1.83
N GLU A 348 -16.73 31.83 2.25
CA GLU A 348 -17.81 31.45 1.33
C GLU A 348 -18.75 32.64 1.10
N ARG A 349 -18.98 33.01 -0.17
CA ARG A 349 -19.92 34.04 -0.59
C ARG A 349 -20.73 33.51 -1.78
N ASP A 350 -22.05 33.44 -1.63
CA ASP A 350 -22.99 32.98 -2.66
C ASP A 350 -22.64 31.61 -3.29
N GLY A 351 -22.18 30.66 -2.46
CA GLY A 351 -21.79 29.32 -2.91
C GLY A 351 -20.46 29.24 -3.67
N LYS A 352 -19.70 30.35 -3.69
CA LYS A 352 -18.33 30.43 -4.18
C LYS A 352 -17.36 30.69 -3.02
N TYR A 353 -16.11 30.31 -3.22
CA TYR A 353 -15.07 30.45 -2.20
C TYR A 353 -14.07 31.51 -2.61
N PHE A 354 -13.63 32.32 -1.67
CA PHE A 354 -12.70 33.42 -1.91
C PHE A 354 -11.63 33.47 -0.83
N HIS A 355 -10.44 33.94 -1.19
CA HIS A 355 -9.41 34.24 -0.20
C HIS A 355 -9.82 35.49 0.58
N ARG A 356 -9.86 35.40 1.92
CA ARG A 356 -10.35 36.46 2.81
C ARG A 356 -9.62 37.79 2.61
N ASP A 357 -8.29 37.73 2.48
CA ASP A 357 -7.47 38.95 2.41
C ASP A 357 -7.32 39.52 0.98
N SER A 358 -7.09 38.68 -0.04
CA SER A 358 -6.90 39.14 -1.43
C SER A 358 -8.20 39.31 -2.22
N GLY A 359 -9.29 38.68 -1.78
CA GLY A 359 -10.57 38.61 -2.50
C GLY A 359 -10.55 37.72 -3.76
N GLU A 360 -9.44 37.02 -4.03
CA GLU A 360 -9.31 36.10 -5.17
C GLU A 360 -10.31 34.93 -5.06
N GLU A 361 -10.96 34.56 -6.17
CA GLU A 361 -11.85 33.40 -6.23
C GLU A 361 -11.03 32.10 -6.19
N LEU A 362 -11.44 31.16 -5.33
CA LEU A 362 -10.77 29.90 -5.07
C LEU A 362 -11.59 28.73 -5.61
N LYS A 363 -10.89 27.73 -6.12
CA LYS A 363 -11.48 26.46 -6.50
C LYS A 363 -11.48 25.51 -5.30
N GLN A 364 -12.66 25.00 -4.94
CA GLN A 364 -12.78 23.94 -3.94
C GLN A 364 -12.50 22.58 -4.57
N ILE A 365 -11.73 21.76 -3.88
CA ILE A 365 -11.43 20.36 -4.25
C ILE A 365 -11.63 19.45 -3.04
N MET A 366 -12.17 18.26 -3.27
CA MET A 366 -12.30 17.22 -2.24
C MET A 366 -11.04 16.36 -2.24
N ALA A 367 -10.32 16.28 -1.13
CA ALA A 367 -9.07 15.54 -1.07
C ALA A 367 -8.79 14.93 0.31
N LYS A 368 -7.89 13.94 0.37
CA LYS A 368 -7.40 13.37 1.63
C LYS A 368 -6.83 14.48 2.51
N MET A 369 -7.14 14.47 3.81
CA MET A 369 -6.54 15.43 4.73
C MET A 369 -5.02 15.30 4.73
N SER A 370 -4.31 16.40 4.49
CA SER A 370 -2.85 16.44 4.53
C SER A 370 -2.33 17.84 4.79
N LYS A 371 -1.16 17.93 5.45
CA LYS A 371 -0.49 19.21 5.72
C LYS A 371 -0.17 19.98 4.44
N SER A 372 0.18 19.29 3.35
CA SER A 372 0.50 19.90 2.05
C SER A 372 -0.73 20.55 1.38
N LEU A 373 -1.92 19.98 1.59
CA LEU A 373 -3.18 20.52 1.06
C LEU A 373 -3.83 21.55 1.97
N LYS A 374 -3.28 21.75 3.19
CA LYS A 374 -3.76 22.73 4.18
C LYS A 374 -5.24 22.58 4.53
N ASN A 375 -5.77 21.35 4.43
CA ASN A 375 -7.17 20.98 4.68
C ASN A 375 -7.34 20.09 5.92
N VAL A 376 -6.34 20.05 6.81
CA VAL A 376 -6.39 19.23 8.02
C VAL A 376 -7.37 19.84 9.00
N VAL A 377 -8.37 19.06 9.40
CA VAL A 377 -9.17 19.36 10.58
C VAL A 377 -8.37 18.90 11.79
N ASN A 378 -8.04 19.81 12.70
CA ASN A 378 -7.30 19.47 13.89
C ASN A 378 -8.24 18.84 14.95
N PRO A 379 -8.00 17.59 15.38
CA PRO A 379 -8.74 16.95 16.46
C PRO A 379 -8.92 17.83 17.70
N ASP A 380 -7.85 18.53 18.10
CA ASP A 380 -7.86 19.33 19.33
C ASP A 380 -8.90 20.45 19.30
N ASP A 381 -9.15 21.04 18.12
CA ASP A 381 -10.13 22.11 17.97
C ASP A 381 -11.56 21.56 18.03
N VAL A 382 -11.80 20.36 17.49
CA VAL A 382 -13.08 19.66 17.59
C VAL A 382 -13.35 19.27 19.04
N VAL A 383 -12.35 18.69 19.73
CA VAL A 383 -12.44 18.30 21.14
C VAL A 383 -12.69 19.50 22.04
N ARG A 384 -11.99 20.63 21.83
CA ARG A 384 -12.19 21.85 22.63
C ARG A 384 -13.62 22.40 22.47
N LYS A 385 -14.23 22.24 21.30
CA LYS A 385 -15.56 22.79 20.99
C LYS A 385 -16.71 21.85 21.34
N TYR A 386 -16.54 20.54 21.16
CA TYR A 386 -17.63 19.55 21.26
C TYR A 386 -17.31 18.38 22.21
N GLY A 387 -16.10 18.29 22.75
CA GLY A 387 -15.65 17.19 23.61
C GLY A 387 -15.17 15.96 22.84
N ALA A 388 -14.39 15.11 23.51
CA ALA A 388 -13.78 13.91 22.93
C ALA A 388 -14.83 12.89 22.46
N ASP A 389 -15.88 12.66 23.25
CA ASP A 389 -16.93 11.70 22.88
C ASP A 389 -17.67 12.09 21.61
N SER A 390 -17.90 13.39 21.38
CA SER A 390 -18.53 13.86 20.15
C SER A 390 -17.65 13.61 18.93
N MET A 391 -16.33 13.83 19.05
CA MET A 391 -15.40 13.52 17.98
C MET A 391 -15.39 12.02 17.67
N ARG A 392 -15.23 11.17 18.70
CA ARG A 392 -15.24 9.70 18.57
C ARG A 392 -16.51 9.20 17.89
N LEU A 393 -17.69 9.61 18.41
CA LEU A 393 -18.96 9.20 17.84
C LEU A 393 -19.12 9.67 16.40
N TYR A 394 -18.68 10.89 16.09
CA TYR A 394 -18.80 11.41 14.75
C TYR A 394 -18.03 10.54 13.75
N GLU A 395 -16.74 10.27 14.00
CA GLU A 395 -15.90 9.45 13.12
C GLU A 395 -16.51 8.06 12.87
N MET A 396 -17.07 7.45 13.91
CA MET A 396 -17.76 6.16 13.82
C MET A 396 -19.16 6.24 13.17
N PHE A 397 -19.81 7.40 13.17
CA PHE A 397 -21.18 7.59 12.69
C PHE A 397 -21.29 8.04 11.23
N MET A 398 -20.21 8.58 10.64
CA MET A 398 -20.22 9.13 9.27
C MET A 398 -20.64 8.12 8.17
N GLY A 399 -20.68 6.82 8.47
CA GLY A 399 -21.07 5.74 7.55
C GLY A 399 -20.31 4.44 7.85
N PRO A 400 -20.36 3.43 6.95
CA PRO A 400 -19.55 2.20 7.07
C PRO A 400 -18.05 2.49 7.16
N LEU A 401 -17.30 1.81 8.03
CA LEU A 401 -15.91 2.18 8.37
C LEU A 401 -14.93 2.08 7.19
N ASP A 402 -15.19 1.21 6.23
CA ASP A 402 -14.40 0.93 5.02
C ASP A 402 -14.62 1.94 3.87
N VAL A 403 -15.64 2.80 3.98
CA VAL A 403 -16.00 3.76 2.93
C VAL A 403 -15.28 5.10 3.11
N ILE A 404 -14.86 5.71 2.00
CA ILE A 404 -14.30 7.06 1.96
C ILE A 404 -15.39 8.09 2.25
N LYS A 405 -15.14 9.04 3.17
CA LYS A 405 -16.17 9.97 3.64
C LYS A 405 -15.66 11.41 3.72
N PRO A 406 -16.46 12.42 3.31
CA PRO A 406 -16.12 13.81 3.55
C PRO A 406 -16.39 14.19 5.01
N TRP A 407 -15.46 14.92 5.62
CA TRP A 407 -15.67 15.57 6.90
C TRP A 407 -16.71 16.70 6.78
N ALA A 408 -17.63 16.78 7.74
CA ALA A 408 -18.66 17.79 7.83
C ALA A 408 -18.94 18.21 9.29
N ASP A 409 -18.61 19.45 9.64
CA ASP A 409 -18.79 20.02 10.98
C ASP A 409 -20.24 19.93 11.50
N THR A 410 -21.22 20.01 10.59
CA THR A 410 -22.64 19.88 10.94
C THR A 410 -22.97 18.50 11.51
N GLY A 411 -22.25 17.46 11.09
CA GLY A 411 -22.40 16.10 11.61
C GLY A 411 -21.90 15.96 13.05
N VAL A 412 -20.80 16.64 13.39
CA VAL A 412 -20.28 16.69 14.78
C VAL A 412 -21.31 17.29 15.72
N LYS A 413 -21.95 18.39 15.31
CA LYS A 413 -23.03 19.03 16.08
C LYS A 413 -24.20 18.08 16.33
N GLY A 414 -24.51 17.21 15.36
CA GLY A 414 -25.57 16.21 15.47
C GLY A 414 -25.32 15.19 16.60
N VAL A 415 -24.11 14.61 16.63
CA VAL A 415 -23.74 13.64 17.70
C VAL A 415 -23.54 14.32 19.05
N PHE A 416 -23.01 15.55 19.08
CA PHE A 416 -22.96 16.36 20.32
C PHE A 416 -24.36 16.57 20.91
N GLY A 417 -25.34 16.92 20.08
CA GLY A 417 -26.73 17.06 20.50
C GLY A 417 -27.36 15.74 20.99
N PHE A 418 -26.97 14.61 20.41
CA PHE A 418 -27.38 13.27 20.89
C PHE A 418 -26.82 12.99 22.28
N LEU A 419 -25.51 13.18 22.48
CA LEU A 419 -24.86 12.98 23.78
C LEU A 419 -25.46 13.91 24.85
N GLY A 420 -25.78 15.16 24.50
CA GLY A 420 -26.49 16.07 25.40
C GLY A 420 -27.88 15.56 25.81
N ARG A 421 -28.61 14.89 24.92
CA ARG A 421 -29.90 14.25 25.26
C ARG A 421 -29.72 13.03 26.16
N VAL A 422 -28.70 12.21 25.90
CA VAL A 422 -28.34 11.08 26.76
C VAL A 422 -28.04 11.60 28.18
N PHE A 423 -27.14 12.56 28.32
CA PHE A 423 -26.79 13.13 29.62
C PHE A 423 -28.03 13.68 30.33
N LYS A 424 -28.79 14.54 29.65
CA LYS A 424 -29.98 15.18 30.24
C LYS A 424 -31.04 14.17 30.69
N PHE A 425 -31.18 13.04 30.00
CA PHE A 425 -32.16 12.04 30.39
C PHE A 425 -31.62 11.13 31.50
N PHE A 426 -30.46 10.52 31.29
CA PHE A 426 -29.95 9.47 32.17
C PHE A 426 -29.22 10.02 33.41
N ALA A 427 -28.50 11.15 33.33
CA ALA A 427 -27.85 11.74 34.51
C ALA A 427 -28.85 12.29 35.55
N HIS A 428 -30.06 12.61 35.12
CA HIS A 428 -31.11 13.17 35.97
C HIS A 428 -31.88 12.07 36.70
N THR A 429 -31.59 11.88 37.99
CA THR A 429 -32.20 10.81 38.80
C THR A 429 -33.73 10.88 38.89
N GLU A 430 -34.36 12.04 38.64
CA GLU A 430 -35.83 12.15 38.58
C GLU A 430 -36.49 11.33 37.45
N ASN A 431 -35.73 11.02 36.39
CA ASN A 431 -36.18 10.17 35.28
C ASN A 431 -36.01 8.67 35.59
N ILE A 432 -35.43 8.35 36.75
CA ILE A 432 -35.15 6.98 37.18
C ILE A 432 -36.19 6.52 38.20
N THR A 433 -36.83 5.38 37.95
CA THR A 433 -37.84 4.78 38.83
C THR A 433 -37.37 3.46 39.46
N GLY A 434 -37.90 3.11 40.62
CA GLY A 434 -37.57 1.88 41.37
C GLY A 434 -38.55 0.72 41.18
N GLY A 435 -39.47 0.82 40.22
CA GLY A 435 -40.49 -0.21 39.92
C GLY A 435 -40.07 -1.19 38.83
N GLU A 436 -41.04 -1.95 38.30
CA GLU A 436 -40.84 -2.78 37.11
C GLU A 436 -40.68 -1.92 35.85
N GLU A 437 -39.86 -2.40 34.91
CA GLU A 437 -39.65 -1.73 33.64
C GLU A 437 -40.85 -1.94 32.70
N ASP A 438 -41.08 -0.96 31.84
CA ASP A 438 -42.02 -1.10 30.74
C ASP A 438 -41.58 -2.19 29.75
N ALA A 439 -42.49 -3.10 29.41
CA ALA A 439 -42.18 -4.25 28.56
C ALA A 439 -41.67 -3.85 27.16
N GLU A 440 -42.12 -2.72 26.61
CA GLU A 440 -41.66 -2.22 25.32
C GLU A 440 -40.23 -1.64 25.43
N ILE A 441 -39.95 -0.89 26.50
CA ILE A 441 -38.60 -0.38 26.79
C ILE A 441 -37.62 -1.53 27.03
N LEU A 442 -38.01 -2.53 27.81
CA LEU A 442 -37.16 -3.69 28.09
C LEU A 442 -36.87 -4.49 26.79
N LYS A 443 -37.88 -4.67 25.93
CA LYS A 443 -37.70 -5.30 24.62
C LYS A 443 -36.74 -4.51 23.73
N GLU A 444 -36.90 -3.18 23.68
CA GLU A 444 -36.03 -2.30 22.88
C GLU A 444 -34.59 -2.27 23.43
N LEU A 445 -34.41 -2.33 24.75
CA LEU A 445 -33.10 -2.48 25.39
C LEU A 445 -32.41 -3.77 24.94
N HIS A 446 -33.09 -4.93 25.06
CA HIS A 446 -32.52 -6.21 24.66
C HIS A 446 -32.21 -6.28 23.15
N PHE A 447 -33.09 -5.68 22.33
CA PHE A 447 -32.82 -5.53 20.90
C PHE A 447 -31.58 -4.66 20.65
N THR A 448 -31.45 -3.54 21.37
CA THR A 448 -30.30 -2.64 21.30
C THR A 448 -29.01 -3.33 21.71
N ILE A 449 -29.00 -4.06 22.83
CA ILE A 449 -27.85 -4.85 23.29
C ILE A 449 -27.41 -5.84 22.21
N LYS A 450 -28.35 -6.64 21.68
CA LYS A 450 -28.06 -7.64 20.63
C LYS A 450 -27.52 -6.98 19.36
N LYS A 451 -28.17 -5.91 18.91
CA LYS A 451 -27.80 -5.23 17.66
C LYS A 451 -26.43 -4.55 17.79
N VAL A 452 -26.21 -3.78 18.85
CA VAL A 452 -24.94 -3.07 19.07
C VAL A 452 -23.81 -4.07 19.27
N GLY A 453 -24.02 -5.16 20.03
CA GLY A 453 -23.03 -6.22 20.18
C GLY A 453 -22.60 -6.82 18.84
N ASN A 454 -23.57 -7.21 18.00
CA ASN A 454 -23.27 -7.73 16.66
C ASN A 454 -22.60 -6.68 15.75
N ASP A 455 -23.06 -5.44 15.80
CA ASP A 455 -22.49 -4.36 14.97
C ASP A 455 -21.06 -4.03 15.39
N ILE A 456 -20.67 -4.19 16.67
CA ILE A 456 -19.27 -4.04 17.11
C ILE A 456 -18.39 -5.13 16.50
N GLU A 457 -18.79 -6.40 16.58
CA GLU A 457 -18.07 -7.54 16.00
C GLU A 457 -17.88 -7.40 14.47
N ASP A 458 -18.90 -6.86 13.80
CA ASP A 458 -18.94 -6.61 12.36
C ASP A 458 -18.29 -5.26 11.96
N LEU A 459 -17.84 -4.44 12.92
CA LEU A 459 -17.32 -3.07 12.69
C LEU A 459 -18.31 -2.12 11.99
N LYS A 460 -19.62 -2.34 12.18
CA LYS A 460 -20.74 -1.52 11.70
C LYS A 460 -21.12 -0.43 12.70
N PHE A 461 -20.14 0.37 13.11
CA PHE A 461 -20.30 1.35 14.19
C PHE A 461 -21.38 2.41 13.94
N ASN A 462 -21.59 2.79 12.68
CA ASN A 462 -22.61 3.79 12.33
C ASN A 462 -24.03 3.29 12.65
N THR A 463 -24.33 2.02 12.37
CA THR A 463 -25.66 1.45 12.67
C THR A 463 -25.83 1.11 14.15
N ALA A 464 -24.73 0.82 14.86
CA ALA A 464 -24.75 0.70 16.32
C ALA A 464 -25.18 2.04 16.97
N ILE A 465 -24.58 3.14 16.53
CA ILE A 465 -24.92 4.49 17.02
C ILE A 465 -26.35 4.87 16.64
N SER A 466 -26.81 4.57 15.42
CA SER A 466 -28.22 4.77 15.04
C SER A 466 -29.18 4.02 15.98
N GLN A 467 -28.87 2.78 16.36
CA GLN A 467 -29.71 2.01 17.27
C GLN A 467 -29.73 2.62 18.69
N MET A 468 -28.58 3.08 19.20
CA MET A 468 -28.53 3.78 20.49
C MET A 468 -29.34 5.10 20.49
N MET A 469 -29.36 5.82 19.36
CA MET A 469 -30.23 6.99 19.18
C MET A 469 -31.71 6.63 19.23
N ILE A 470 -32.12 5.53 18.60
CA ILE A 470 -33.51 5.03 18.62
C ILE A 470 -33.92 4.69 20.06
N PHE A 471 -33.11 3.91 20.77
CA PHE A 471 -33.38 3.55 22.16
C PHE A 471 -33.49 4.78 23.07
N THR A 472 -32.55 5.73 22.96
CA THR A 472 -32.59 6.97 23.73
C THR A 472 -33.87 7.76 23.50
N ASN A 473 -34.35 7.84 22.25
CA ASN A 473 -35.60 8.51 21.93
C ASN A 473 -36.82 7.78 22.52
N ALA A 474 -36.81 6.44 22.54
CA ALA A 474 -37.86 5.64 23.17
C ALA A 474 -37.94 5.90 24.68
N CYS A 475 -36.80 5.92 25.38
CA CYS A 475 -36.73 6.26 26.81
C CYS A 475 -37.24 7.68 27.09
N ILE A 476 -36.80 8.68 26.30
CA ILE A 476 -37.25 10.07 26.44
C ILE A 476 -38.77 10.18 26.23
N LYS A 477 -39.32 9.49 25.24
CA LYS A 477 -40.77 9.46 24.98
C LYS A 477 -41.55 8.82 26.14
N LYS A 478 -41.00 7.77 26.76
CA LYS A 478 -41.59 7.13 27.94
C LYS A 478 -41.51 8.02 29.18
N GLY A 479 -40.45 8.82 29.30
CA GLY A 479 -40.23 9.79 30.35
C GLY A 479 -39.55 9.24 31.59
N LYS A 480 -39.78 7.96 31.95
CA LYS A 480 -39.09 7.29 33.06
C LYS A 480 -38.66 5.88 32.67
N VAL A 481 -37.50 5.47 33.17
CA VAL A 481 -36.95 4.12 33.04
C VAL A 481 -36.40 3.65 34.38
N THR A 482 -36.19 2.34 34.53
CA THR A 482 -35.57 1.78 35.73
C THR A 482 -34.07 2.05 35.75
N LYS A 483 -33.50 2.02 36.97
CA LYS A 483 -32.04 2.17 37.15
C LYS A 483 -31.27 1.05 36.44
N ASP A 484 -31.82 -0.17 36.43
CA ASP A 484 -31.20 -1.31 35.74
C ASP A 484 -31.14 -1.07 34.23
N THR A 485 -32.26 -0.73 33.58
CA THR A 485 -32.31 -0.36 32.16
C THR A 485 -31.30 0.73 31.80
N ALA A 486 -31.25 1.81 32.59
CA ALA A 486 -30.29 2.87 32.38
C ALA A 486 -28.85 2.34 32.47
N SER A 487 -28.52 1.59 33.51
CA SER A 487 -27.17 1.03 33.71
C SER A 487 -26.72 0.12 32.56
N GLN A 488 -27.62 -0.72 32.03
CA GLN A 488 -27.31 -1.60 30.90
C GLN A 488 -27.07 -0.78 29.62
N PHE A 489 -27.88 0.26 29.38
CA PHE A 489 -27.66 1.13 28.22
C PHE A 489 -26.35 1.93 28.31
N ILE A 490 -26.00 2.45 29.48
CA ILE A 490 -24.74 3.18 29.67
C ILE A 490 -23.53 2.27 29.39
N LYS A 491 -23.59 0.98 29.74
CA LYS A 491 -22.57 0.00 29.33
C LYS A 491 -22.48 -0.17 27.82
N VAL A 492 -23.61 -0.24 27.13
CA VAL A 492 -23.68 -0.31 25.66
C VAL A 492 -23.08 0.94 25.00
N LEU A 493 -23.25 2.11 25.62
CA LEU A 493 -22.71 3.39 25.13
C LEU A 493 -21.19 3.52 25.35
N SER A 494 -20.66 2.93 26.42
CA SER A 494 -19.28 3.13 26.89
C SER A 494 -18.16 2.90 25.85
N PRO A 495 -18.23 1.93 24.92
CA PRO A 495 -17.17 1.78 23.90
C PRO A 495 -17.10 2.98 22.95
N PHE A 496 -18.22 3.67 22.75
CA PHE A 496 -18.35 4.79 21.83
C PHE A 496 -18.05 6.12 22.54
N ALA A 497 -18.74 6.38 23.65
CA ALA A 497 -18.63 7.61 24.45
C ALA A 497 -18.25 7.27 25.90
N PRO A 498 -16.98 6.92 26.17
CA PRO A 498 -16.56 6.45 27.49
C PRO A 498 -16.67 7.53 28.57
N HIS A 499 -16.40 8.81 28.26
CA HIS A 499 -16.32 9.84 29.28
C HIS A 499 -17.70 10.18 29.86
N ILE A 500 -18.69 10.39 29.00
CA ILE A 500 -20.08 10.62 29.44
C ILE A 500 -20.68 9.38 30.11
N ALA A 501 -20.29 8.18 29.66
CA ALA A 501 -20.78 6.94 30.23
C ALA A 501 -20.27 6.76 31.65
N GLU A 502 -18.98 7.01 31.88
CA GLU A 502 -18.35 6.96 33.20
C GLU A 502 -18.99 8.00 34.15
N GLU A 503 -19.21 9.23 33.70
CA GLU A 503 -19.84 10.27 34.52
C GLU A 503 -21.26 9.86 34.97
N ILE A 504 -22.08 9.32 34.06
CA ILE A 504 -23.43 8.85 34.42
C ILE A 504 -23.36 7.63 35.36
N TRP A 505 -22.37 6.76 35.15
CA TRP A 505 -22.13 5.59 35.99
C TRP A 505 -21.80 5.99 37.45
N GLU A 506 -20.96 7.02 37.62
CA GLU A 506 -20.64 7.60 38.92
C GLU A 506 -21.85 8.30 39.58
N ILE A 507 -22.65 9.05 38.82
CA ILE A 507 -23.87 9.71 39.33
C ILE A 507 -24.85 8.69 39.94
N TYR A 508 -24.92 7.49 39.36
CA TYR A 508 -25.73 6.39 39.90
C TYR A 508 -25.12 5.72 41.13
N GLY A 509 -23.90 6.08 41.54
CA GLY A 509 -23.21 5.54 42.70
C GLY A 509 -22.77 4.08 42.52
N PHE A 510 -22.54 3.64 41.27
CA PHE A 510 -21.97 2.33 41.02
C PHE A 510 -20.50 2.27 41.46
N LYS A 511 -20.04 1.08 41.85
CA LYS A 511 -18.65 0.86 42.29
C LYS A 511 -17.84 0.28 41.15
N GLY A 512 -16.61 0.79 40.98
CA GLY A 512 -15.72 0.42 39.88
C GLY A 512 -16.01 1.23 38.62
N SER A 513 -15.01 1.32 37.74
CA SER A 513 -15.16 1.90 36.41
C SER A 513 -16.02 1.00 35.53
N ILE A 514 -16.72 1.60 34.57
CA ILE A 514 -17.71 0.90 33.74
C ILE A 514 -17.16 -0.24 32.89
#